data_AF-A0A225V5H7-F1
#
_entry.id   AF-A0A225V5H7-F1
#
_cell.length_a   1.000
_cell.length_b   1.000
_cell.length_c   1.000
_cell.angle_alpha   90.00
_cell.angle_beta   90.00
_cell.angle_gamma   90.00
#
_symmetry.space_group_name_H-M   'P 1'
#
loop_
_entity.id
_entity.type
_entity.pdbx_description
1 polymer ?
#
loop_
_entity_poly.entity_id
_entity_poly.type
_entity_poly.pdbx_seq_one_letter_code
_entity_poly.pdbx_strand_id
1 'polypeptide(L)'
;MTSKYPHGYERAEILSNSKEKDNKVPPDLEAYVAMESTSTSKMFDIYIEMSGREYWYGHGRKRFPFLAPIAIRVVSAPTSSAAAERVWSIYSFIWSKRRNRLSATTVEKLTFNFCNSSLLDDRNGHKDLKALKIP
;
A
#
# COMPACT_ATOMS: atom_id res chain seq x y z
N MET A 1 14.82 31.11 -1.21
CA MET A 1 13.47 30.61 -1.52
C MET A 1 13.38 30.42 -3.03
N THR A 2 13.51 29.19 -3.52
CA THR A 2 13.34 28.87 -4.95
C THR A 2 12.52 27.59 -5.05
N SER A 3 11.26 27.73 -5.47
CA SER A 3 10.39 26.63 -5.85
C SER A 3 11.04 25.83 -6.99
N LYS A 4 11.27 24.54 -6.77
CA LYS A 4 11.86 23.60 -7.74
C LYS A 4 10.89 22.46 -8.07
N TYR A 5 9.60 22.77 -8.20
CA TYR A 5 8.65 21.84 -8.78
C TYR A 5 8.03 22.48 -10.01
N PRO A 6 8.31 21.98 -11.22
CA PRO A 6 7.57 22.36 -12.41
C PRO A 6 6.16 21.75 -12.32
N HIS A 7 5.25 22.47 -11.67
CA HIS A 7 3.82 22.26 -11.83
C HIS A 7 3.42 22.74 -13.23
N GLY A 8 3.00 21.84 -14.11
CA GLY A 8 2.46 22.31 -15.39
C GLY A 8 1.83 21.31 -16.34
N TYR A 9 2.26 20.05 -16.43
CA TYR A 9 2.09 19.33 -17.71
C TYR A 9 1.54 17.90 -17.68
N GLU A 10 1.02 17.37 -16.56
CA GLU A 10 0.49 15.99 -16.56
C GLU A 10 -0.95 15.85 -16.07
N ARG A 11 -1.55 16.90 -15.48
CA ARG A 11 -2.90 16.78 -14.90
C ARG A 11 -4.03 17.01 -15.91
N ALA A 12 -3.77 17.73 -16.99
CA ALA A 12 -4.79 18.05 -18.00
C ALA A 12 -5.02 16.91 -19.00
N GLU A 13 -3.98 16.14 -19.32
CA GLU A 13 -4.04 15.07 -20.33
C GLU A 13 -4.68 13.78 -19.79
N ILE A 14 -4.61 13.56 -18.47
CA ILE A 14 -5.31 12.44 -17.81
C ILE A 14 -6.82 12.68 -17.75
N LEU A 15 -7.27 13.94 -17.74
CA LEU A 15 -8.69 14.29 -17.68
C LEU A 15 -9.37 14.28 -19.06
N SER A 16 -8.64 14.50 -20.16
CA SER A 16 -9.21 14.43 -21.51
C SER A 16 -9.54 13.00 -21.95
N ASN A 17 -8.84 12.00 -21.42
CA ASN A 17 -9.09 10.57 -21.70
C ASN A 17 -10.14 9.92 -20.78
N SER A 18 -10.81 10.72 -19.94
CA SER A 18 -11.76 10.23 -18.92
C SER A 18 -13.22 10.27 -19.36
N LYS A 19 -13.52 10.82 -20.54
CA LYS A 19 -14.87 10.82 -21.09
C LYS A 19 -15.03 9.63 -22.03
N GLU A 20 -16.05 8.84 -21.75
CA GLU A 20 -16.52 7.68 -22.51
C GLU A 20 -15.89 6.32 -22.15
N LYS A 21 -15.91 5.97 -20.86
CA LYS A 21 -16.09 4.56 -20.48
C LYS A 21 -17.56 4.38 -20.15
N ASP A 22 -18.26 3.60 -20.97
CA ASP A 22 -19.61 3.10 -20.72
C ASP A 22 -19.88 2.99 -19.21
N ASN A 23 -20.87 3.71 -18.71
CA ASN A 23 -21.41 3.63 -17.34
C ASN A 23 -22.10 2.27 -17.08
N LYS A 24 -21.55 1.18 -17.61
CA LYS A 24 -22.01 -0.17 -17.34
C LYS A 24 -21.23 -0.65 -16.12
N VAL A 25 -21.97 -0.93 -15.05
CA VAL A 25 -21.43 -1.67 -13.91
C VAL A 25 -20.74 -2.92 -14.47
N PRO A 26 -19.47 -3.20 -14.10
CA PRO A 26 -18.80 -4.41 -14.58
C PRO A 26 -19.69 -5.62 -14.25
N PRO A 27 -19.98 -6.52 -15.19
CA PRO A 27 -20.82 -7.70 -14.94
C PRO A 27 -20.38 -8.52 -13.72
N ASP A 28 -19.06 -8.52 -13.45
CA ASP A 28 -18.44 -9.13 -12.28
C ASP A 28 -18.95 -8.55 -10.94
N LEU A 29 -19.27 -7.25 -10.88
CA LEU A 29 -19.72 -6.60 -9.65
C LEU A 29 -21.16 -7.00 -9.31
N GLU A 30 -22.05 -7.04 -10.30
CA GLU A 30 -23.42 -7.52 -10.10
C GLU A 30 -23.45 -9.00 -9.71
N ALA A 31 -22.61 -9.82 -10.37
CA ALA A 31 -22.45 -11.23 -10.02
C ALA A 31 -21.89 -11.43 -8.61
N TYR A 32 -20.99 -10.56 -8.15
CA TYR A 32 -20.47 -10.58 -6.78
C TYR A 32 -21.56 -10.25 -5.75
N VAL A 33 -22.32 -9.18 -5.97
CA VAL A 33 -23.42 -8.76 -5.07
C VAL A 33 -24.51 -9.85 -4.97
N ALA A 34 -24.85 -10.50 -6.09
CA ALA A 34 -25.78 -11.62 -6.10
C ALA A 34 -25.24 -12.85 -5.34
N MET A 35 -23.94 -13.15 -5.47
CA MET A 35 -23.27 -14.21 -4.71
C MET A 35 -23.24 -13.91 -3.21
N GLU A 36 -22.93 -12.67 -2.83
CA GLU A 36 -22.92 -12.23 -1.43
C GLU A 36 -24.30 -12.38 -0.79
N SER A 37 -25.36 -12.00 -1.51
CA SER A 37 -26.75 -12.16 -1.08
C SER A 37 -27.19 -13.62 -0.89
N THR A 38 -26.50 -14.57 -1.54
CA THR A 38 -26.79 -16.02 -1.47
C THR A 38 -25.82 -16.76 -0.53
N SER A 39 -24.85 -16.05 0.05
CA SER A 39 -23.81 -16.68 0.86
C SER A 39 -24.38 -17.18 2.18
N THR A 40 -24.03 -18.41 2.54
CA THR A 40 -24.46 -19.04 3.78
C THR A 40 -23.53 -18.68 4.94
N SER A 41 -24.05 -18.69 6.17
CA SER A 41 -23.27 -18.38 7.38
C SER A 41 -21.95 -19.16 7.47
N LYS A 42 -21.94 -20.45 7.08
CA LYS A 42 -20.74 -21.30 7.10
C LYS A 42 -19.65 -20.84 6.13
N MET A 43 -20.01 -20.23 5.00
CA MET A 43 -19.03 -19.67 4.06
C MET A 43 -18.43 -18.38 4.62
N PHE A 44 -19.24 -17.60 5.36
CA PHE A 44 -18.78 -16.39 6.03
C PHE A 44 -17.75 -16.71 7.12
N ASP A 45 -17.97 -17.76 7.91
CA ASP A 45 -17.03 -18.21 8.95
C ASP A 45 -15.64 -18.56 8.37
N ILE A 46 -15.60 -19.24 7.22
CA ILE A 46 -14.35 -19.57 6.52
C ILE A 46 -13.65 -18.29 6.01
N TYR A 47 -14.41 -17.31 5.53
CA TYR A 47 -13.85 -16.06 5.00
C TYR A 47 -13.41 -15.08 6.08
N ILE A 48 -13.99 -15.12 7.28
CA ILE A 48 -13.54 -14.32 8.44
C ILE A 48 -12.11 -14.71 8.85
N GLU A 49 -11.76 -15.99 8.77
CA GLU A 49 -10.42 -16.45 9.14
C GLU A 49 -9.34 -16.05 8.14
N MET A 50 -9.72 -15.64 6.93
CA MET A 50 -8.80 -15.20 5.87
C MET A 50 -8.66 -13.67 5.84
N SER A 51 -7.48 -13.16 5.52
CA SER A 51 -7.37 -11.75 5.16
C SER A 51 -8.11 -11.49 3.84
N GLY A 52 -8.70 -10.29 3.70
CA GLY A 52 -9.36 -9.90 2.45
C GLY A 52 -8.44 -10.02 1.23
N ARG A 53 -7.12 -9.81 1.42
CA ARG A 53 -6.13 -10.02 0.36
C ARG A 53 -6.07 -11.50 -0.06
N GLU A 54 -5.95 -12.43 0.88
CA GLU A 54 -5.88 -13.87 0.59
C GLU A 54 -7.13 -14.38 -0.11
N TYR A 55 -8.31 -13.91 0.30
CA TYR A 55 -9.57 -14.25 -0.37
C TYR A 55 -9.55 -13.86 -1.86
N TRP A 56 -9.19 -12.61 -2.18
CA TRP A 56 -9.18 -12.16 -3.57
C TRP A 56 -8.10 -12.85 -4.41
N TYR A 57 -6.96 -13.22 -3.82
CA TYR A 57 -5.93 -14.00 -4.49
C TYR A 57 -6.34 -15.45 -4.75
N GLY A 58 -6.90 -16.15 -3.76
CA GLY A 58 -7.23 -17.57 -3.83
C GLY A 58 -8.56 -17.88 -4.52
N HIS A 59 -9.58 -17.03 -4.33
CA HIS A 59 -10.94 -17.28 -4.78
C HIS A 59 -11.43 -16.24 -5.79
N GLY A 60 -11.16 -14.96 -5.52
CA GLY A 60 -11.67 -13.85 -6.32
C GLY A 60 -11.17 -13.84 -7.77
N ARG A 61 -9.89 -14.13 -8.01
CA ARG A 61 -9.29 -14.08 -9.36
C ARG A 61 -9.93 -15.01 -10.39
N LYS A 62 -10.33 -16.22 -9.98
CA LYS A 62 -10.93 -17.20 -10.90
C LYS A 62 -12.38 -16.85 -11.25
N ARG A 63 -13.10 -16.26 -10.29
CA ARG A 63 -14.54 -15.99 -10.40
C ARG A 63 -14.86 -14.58 -10.92
N PHE A 64 -13.98 -13.62 -10.63
CA PHE A 64 -14.17 -12.20 -10.97
C PHE A 64 -12.86 -11.61 -11.52
N PRO A 65 -12.48 -11.95 -12.76
CA PRO A 65 -11.20 -11.56 -13.35
C PRO A 65 -11.02 -10.04 -13.48
N PHE A 66 -12.10 -9.27 -13.60
CA PHE A 66 -12.04 -7.81 -13.71
C PHE A 66 -12.12 -7.11 -12.35
N LEU A 67 -12.89 -7.67 -11.40
CA LEU A 67 -13.05 -7.10 -10.05
C LEU A 67 -11.85 -7.41 -9.15
N ALA A 68 -11.30 -8.62 -9.23
CA ALA A 68 -10.24 -9.07 -8.32
C ALA A 68 -8.98 -8.18 -8.35
N PRO A 69 -8.47 -7.70 -9.51
CA PRO A 69 -7.32 -6.77 -9.53
C PRO A 69 -7.60 -5.46 -8.80
N ILE A 70 -8.82 -4.94 -8.89
CA ILE A 70 -9.24 -3.70 -8.22
C ILE A 70 -9.35 -3.95 -6.72
N ALA A 71 -10.06 -5.01 -6.34
CA ALA A 71 -10.25 -5.37 -4.95
C ALA A 71 -8.91 -5.63 -4.25
N ILE A 72 -7.97 -6.35 -4.87
CA ILE A 72 -6.61 -6.56 -4.35
C ILE A 72 -5.91 -5.23 -4.08
N ARG A 73 -6.01 -4.24 -4.98
CA ARG A 73 -5.38 -2.92 -4.76
C ARG A 73 -6.02 -2.20 -3.58
N VAL A 74 -7.34 -2.21 -3.48
CA VAL A 74 -8.09 -1.55 -2.40
C VAL A 74 -7.75 -2.19 -1.06
N VAL A 75 -7.83 -3.51 -0.93
CA VAL A 75 -7.52 -4.21 0.34
C VAL A 75 -6.02 -4.21 0.66
N SER A 76 -5.16 -3.91 -0.31
CA SER A 76 -3.72 -3.78 -0.08
C SER A 76 -3.30 -2.37 0.33
N ALA A 77 -4.19 -1.38 0.19
CA ALA A 77 -3.90 -0.02 0.61
C ALA A 77 -3.84 0.05 2.15
N PRO A 78 -2.82 0.71 2.72
CA PRO A 78 -2.81 0.97 4.15
C PRO A 78 -3.99 1.90 4.51
N THR A 79 -4.75 1.54 5.54
CA THR A 79 -5.91 2.31 5.99
C THR A 79 -5.53 3.48 6.91
N SER A 80 -4.26 3.60 7.30
CA SER A 80 -3.78 4.65 8.20
C SER A 80 -2.51 5.33 7.70
N SER A 81 -2.33 6.59 8.09
CA SER A 81 -1.10 7.36 7.90
C SER A 81 0.04 6.92 8.81
N ALA A 82 -0.22 6.07 9.81
CA ALA A 82 0.76 5.68 10.83
C ALA A 82 2.05 5.09 10.24
N ALA A 83 1.95 4.34 9.14
CA ALA A 83 3.13 3.83 8.44
C ALA A 83 3.98 4.97 7.82
N ALA A 84 3.33 5.97 7.23
CA ALA A 84 4.01 7.15 6.70
C ALA A 84 4.61 8.00 7.83
N GLU A 85 3.88 8.21 8.93
CA GLU A 85 4.36 8.93 10.12
C GLU A 85 5.61 8.28 10.71
N ARG A 86 5.65 6.93 10.77
CA ARG A 86 6.86 6.19 11.20
C ARG A 86 8.05 6.48 10.27
N VAL A 87 7.83 6.46 8.94
CA VAL A 87 8.89 6.78 7.97
C VAL A 87 9.36 8.23 8.12
N TRP A 88 8.46 9.18 8.34
CA TRP A 88 8.82 10.58 8.56
C TRP A 88 9.56 10.83 9.88
N SER A 89 9.23 10.08 10.93
CA SER A 89 9.99 10.10 12.18
C SER A 89 11.43 9.60 11.97
N ILE A 90 11.60 8.49 11.24
CA ILE A 90 12.92 7.96 10.86
C ILE A 90 13.69 8.97 9.99
N TYR A 91 13.02 9.60 9.04
CA TYR A 91 13.62 10.62 8.18
C TYR A 91 14.13 11.81 9.02
N SER A 92 13.34 12.28 9.98
CA SER A 92 13.71 13.35 10.91
C SER A 92 14.86 12.95 11.85
N PHE A 93 14.92 11.67 12.21
CA PHE A 93 16.04 11.12 12.97
C PHE A 93 17.33 11.16 12.12
N ILE A 94 17.32 10.59 10.90
CA ILE A 94 18.50 10.50 10.02
C ILE A 94 18.97 11.91 9.60
N TRP A 95 18.04 12.76 9.16
CA TRP A 95 18.30 14.11 8.70
C TRP A 95 17.85 15.13 9.74
N SER A 96 18.68 15.28 10.78
CA SER A 96 18.45 16.26 11.84
C SER A 96 19.24 17.55 11.61
N LYS A 97 18.91 18.63 12.33
CA LYS A 97 19.62 19.93 12.24
C LYS A 97 21.14 19.81 12.40
N ARG A 98 21.62 18.84 13.20
CA ARG A 98 23.04 18.56 13.42
C ARG A 98 23.67 17.67 12.35
N ARG A 99 22.87 16.82 11.68
CA ARG A 99 23.29 15.84 10.65
C ARG A 99 22.70 16.17 9.27
N ASN A 100 22.77 17.45 8.89
CA ASN A 100 22.11 17.95 7.67
C ASN A 100 23.00 17.93 6.41
N ARG A 101 24.27 17.51 6.51
CA ARG A 101 25.24 17.45 5.40
C ARG A 101 25.04 16.26 4.45
N LEU A 102 23.84 15.67 4.44
CA LEU A 102 23.48 14.54 3.58
C LEU A 102 22.70 15.05 2.38
N SER A 103 22.97 14.49 1.21
CA SER A 103 22.11 14.71 0.03
C SER A 103 20.76 14.01 0.23
N ALA A 104 19.70 14.52 -0.40
CA ALA A 104 18.36 13.90 -0.34
C ALA A 104 18.40 12.41 -0.75
N THR A 105 19.10 12.10 -1.84
CA THR A 105 19.30 10.72 -2.31
C THR A 105 20.00 9.83 -1.29
N THR A 106 20.95 10.37 -0.53
CA THR A 106 21.62 9.62 0.55
C THR A 106 20.66 9.34 1.70
N VAL A 107 19.86 10.34 2.11
CA VAL A 107 18.87 10.18 3.18
C VAL A 107 17.80 9.16 2.80
N GLU A 108 17.31 9.19 1.56
CA GLU A 108 16.36 8.20 1.03
C GLU A 108 16.91 6.77 1.11
N LYS A 109 18.15 6.55 0.65
CA LYS A 109 18.81 5.23 0.73
C LYS A 109 18.99 4.76 2.17
N LEU A 110 19.41 5.64 3.07
CA LEU A 110 19.57 5.32 4.49
C LEU A 110 18.23 4.99 5.14
N THR A 111 17.18 5.76 4.83
CA THR A 111 15.82 5.52 5.34
C THR A 111 15.29 4.18 4.83
N PHE A 112 15.48 3.87 3.54
CA PHE A 112 15.12 2.57 2.98
C PHE A 112 15.84 1.44 3.69
N ASN A 113 17.16 1.52 3.86
CA ASN A 113 17.92 0.50 4.57
C ASN A 113 17.46 0.35 6.03
N PHE A 114 17.20 1.45 6.72
CA PHE A 114 16.73 1.43 8.11
C PHE A 114 15.35 0.78 8.25
N CYS A 115 14.40 1.15 7.39
CA CYS A 115 13.05 0.57 7.42
C CYS A 115 13.04 -0.93 7.12
N ASN A 116 14.00 -1.43 6.33
CA ASN A 116 14.06 -2.82 5.90
C ASN A 116 15.10 -3.65 6.66
N SER A 117 15.87 -3.07 7.60
CA SER A 117 16.97 -3.80 8.26
C SER A 117 16.48 -5.01 9.06
N SER A 118 15.30 -4.91 9.69
CA SER A 118 14.69 -6.02 10.43
C SER A 118 14.34 -7.22 9.54
N LEU A 119 14.02 -6.99 8.26
CA LEU A 119 13.75 -8.07 7.30
C LEU A 119 15.01 -8.88 6.96
N LEU A 120 16.19 -8.30 7.20
CA LEU A 120 17.49 -8.95 7.00
C LEU A 120 17.98 -9.63 8.28
N ASP A 121 17.65 -9.09 9.46
CA ASP A 121 17.99 -9.69 10.76
C ASP A 121 17.25 -11.01 11.01
N ASP A 122 15.97 -11.10 10.59
CA ASP A 122 15.17 -12.33 10.74
C ASP A 122 15.73 -13.51 9.93
N ARG A 123 16.61 -13.27 8.95
CA ARG A 123 17.32 -14.32 8.20
C ARG A 123 18.65 -14.74 8.82
N ASN A 124 19.26 -13.90 9.67
CA ASN A 124 20.62 -14.10 10.18
C ASN A 124 20.70 -14.32 11.69
N GLY A 125 19.60 -14.36 12.42
CA GLY A 125 19.57 -14.80 13.84
C GLY A 125 20.36 -13.92 14.82
N HIS A 126 20.85 -12.75 14.40
CA HIS A 126 21.54 -11.80 15.30
C HIS A 126 20.51 -10.86 15.93
N LYS A 127 20.33 -10.98 17.25
CA LYS A 127 19.29 -10.33 18.05
C LYS A 127 19.60 -8.88 18.44
N ASP A 128 20.46 -8.18 17.71
CA ASP A 128 21.16 -7.01 18.27
C ASP A 128 20.58 -5.64 17.87
N LEU A 129 19.53 -5.57 17.04
CA LEU A 129 18.85 -4.30 16.73
C LEU A 129 17.65 -3.97 17.64
N LYS A 130 17.32 -4.81 18.63
CA LYS A 130 16.30 -4.49 19.65
C LYS A 130 16.68 -3.31 20.56
N ALA A 131 17.88 -2.75 20.43
CA ALA A 131 18.38 -1.67 21.27
C ALA A 131 18.15 -0.24 20.73
N LEU A 132 17.65 -0.04 19.49
CA LEU A 132 17.26 1.30 19.06
C LEU A 132 15.81 1.61 19.46
N LYS A 133 15.63 1.94 20.73
CA LYS A 133 14.44 2.62 21.21
C LYS A 133 14.49 4.06 20.71
N ILE A 134 13.87 4.30 19.56
CA ILE A 134 13.59 5.66 19.09
C ILE A 134 12.58 6.25 20.09
N PRO A 135 12.83 7.44 20.68
CA PRO A 135 11.88 8.11 21.57
C PRO A 135 10.57 8.46 20.84
#